data_AF-A0A1D9BHI0-F1
#
_entry.id   AF-A0A1D9BHI0-F1
#
_cell.length_a   1.000
_cell.length_b   1.000
_cell.length_c   1.000
_cell.angle_alpha   90.00
_cell.angle_beta   90.00
_cell.angle_gamma   90.00
#
_symmetry.space_group_name_H-M   'P 1'
#
loop_
_entity.id
_entity.type
_entity.pdbx_description
1 polymer ?
#
loop_
_entity_poly.entity_id
_entity_poly.type
_entity_poly.pdbx_seq_one_letter_code
_entity_poly.pdbx_strand_id
1 'polypeptide(L)'
;MEQVSQGAMRVDDEWRRWIAENLILGSAPQSLCDVMVGAGIDAAEARRELDAAQTSPYLAGATRLKNRLAKHDWILDIQRKLNRQFELQVERHHKLGRDRFYREFYSTGRPVIITGMLDDWPAMQKWNLDYFAGKFGDAEVQVQFGRDRDAQYEINSVQHRQTMRFGDYVAKIANAGRTNDFYMTANNTSQNRRALAGLWRDLKPLSEYQDAGSPDDGFFWLGPAGTITPFHHDLTNNFMAQVFGRKRVLLIPPAEVARVYNHRHCFSEVDGRNIDYARFPMMRDVQVLECILNPGEILFLPVGCWHFVEGLDVSCTVSSINFRWDNDFTGFYPGQLDY
;
A
#
# COMPACT_ATOMS: atom_id res chain seq x y z
N MET A 1 -15.55 29.02 55.45
CA MET A 1 -15.76 28.75 54.01
C MET A 1 -14.83 29.68 53.23
N GLU A 2 -13.61 29.23 52.95
CA GLU A 2 -12.75 29.90 51.98
C GLU A 2 -13.20 29.46 50.58
N GLN A 3 -13.83 30.36 49.84
CA GLN A 3 -13.99 30.20 48.41
C GLN A 3 -12.61 30.38 47.78
N VAL A 4 -11.99 29.27 47.39
CA VAL A 4 -10.86 29.30 46.47
C VAL A 4 -11.38 29.92 45.17
N SER A 5 -11.03 31.17 44.91
CA SER A 5 -11.19 31.78 43.60
C SER A 5 -10.34 30.96 42.65
N GLN A 6 -10.99 30.05 41.89
CA GLN A 6 -10.37 29.44 40.73
C GLN A 6 -10.09 30.59 39.76
N GLY A 7 -8.82 30.99 39.68
CA GLY A 7 -8.37 32.00 38.72
C GLY A 7 -8.76 31.54 37.32
N ALA A 8 -9.25 32.48 36.48
CA ALA A 8 -9.62 32.20 35.11
C ALA A 8 -8.51 31.43 34.39
N MET A 9 -8.89 30.36 33.68
CA MET A 9 -7.95 29.57 32.91
C MET A 9 -7.39 30.46 31.80
N ARG A 10 -6.06 30.47 31.65
CA ARG A 10 -5.38 31.28 30.63
C ARG A 10 -5.20 30.49 29.34
N VAL A 11 -5.13 31.22 28.23
CA VAL A 11 -4.83 30.63 26.92
C VAL A 11 -3.34 30.28 26.84
N ASP A 12 -3.05 28.98 26.81
CA ASP A 12 -1.73 28.41 26.58
C ASP A 12 -1.53 28.03 25.10
N ASP A 13 -0.40 27.38 24.80
CA ASP A 13 -0.03 27.05 23.42
C ASP A 13 -0.88 25.91 22.83
N GLU A 14 -1.45 25.04 23.66
CA GLU A 14 -2.40 24.01 23.22
C GLU A 14 -3.71 24.66 22.75
N TRP A 15 -4.22 25.65 23.48
CA TRP A 15 -5.37 26.43 23.02
C TRP A 15 -5.06 27.22 21.74
N ARG A 16 -3.86 27.82 21.62
CA ARG A 16 -3.46 28.53 20.39
C ARG A 16 -3.37 27.59 19.19
N ARG A 17 -2.82 26.38 19.38
CA ARG A 17 -2.81 25.32 18.36
C ARG A 17 -4.24 24.95 17.95
N TRP A 18 -5.10 24.67 18.93
CA TRP A 18 -6.50 24.31 18.69
C TRP A 18 -7.28 25.41 17.96
N ILE A 19 -7.08 26.69 18.33
CA ILE A 19 -7.66 27.85 17.63
C ILE A 19 -7.20 27.86 16.17
N ALA A 20 -5.89 27.76 15.93
CA ALA A 20 -5.33 27.81 14.59
C ALA A 20 -5.87 26.68 13.70
N GLU A 21 -5.89 25.44 14.21
CA GLU A 21 -6.43 24.27 13.51
C GLU A 21 -7.90 24.48 13.13
N ASN A 22 -8.73 24.92 14.07
CA ASN A 22 -10.16 25.09 13.84
C ASN A 22 -10.49 26.26 12.89
N LEU A 23 -9.75 27.37 12.99
CA LEU A 23 -9.88 28.47 12.04
C LEU A 23 -9.47 28.04 10.63
N ILE A 24 -8.39 27.26 10.48
CA ILE A 24 -7.97 26.69 9.19
C ILE A 24 -9.06 25.75 8.64
N LEU A 25 -9.67 24.92 9.50
CA LEU A 25 -10.76 24.01 9.11
C LEU A 25 -12.06 24.76 8.75
N GLY A 26 -12.17 26.05 9.07
CA GLY A 26 -13.29 26.91 8.67
C GLY A 26 -14.36 27.08 9.74
N SER A 27 -14.07 26.71 10.99
CA SER A 27 -14.97 26.95 12.13
C SER A 27 -15.17 28.45 12.36
N ALA A 28 -16.41 28.84 12.69
CA ALA A 28 -16.74 30.24 12.94
C ALA A 28 -16.06 30.73 14.25
N PRO A 29 -15.41 31.91 14.27
CA PRO A 29 -14.74 32.44 15.46
C PRO A 29 -15.64 32.49 16.70
N GLN A 30 -16.92 32.84 16.52
CA GLN A 30 -17.87 32.90 17.64
C GLN A 30 -18.06 31.53 18.29
N SER A 31 -18.20 30.46 17.50
CA SER A 31 -18.34 29.10 18.02
C SER A 31 -17.09 28.65 18.78
N LEU A 32 -15.91 29.04 18.32
CA LEU A 32 -14.66 28.76 19.04
C LEU A 32 -14.58 29.54 20.35
N CYS A 33 -15.00 30.81 20.35
CA CYS A 33 -15.09 31.63 21.56
C CYS A 33 -16.01 31.01 22.60
N ASP A 34 -17.18 30.51 22.18
CA ASP A 34 -18.16 29.89 23.08
C ASP A 34 -17.58 28.61 23.73
N VAL A 35 -16.81 27.81 22.98
CA VAL A 35 -16.11 26.62 23.49
C VAL A 35 -15.04 27.00 24.51
N MET A 36 -14.21 28.02 24.20
CA MET A 36 -13.17 28.51 25.11
C MET A 36 -13.75 29.04 26.42
N VAL A 37 -14.82 29.82 26.34
CA VAL A 37 -15.54 30.35 27.51
C VAL A 37 -16.19 29.23 28.31
N GLY A 38 -16.80 28.25 27.63
CA GLY A 38 -17.35 27.06 28.27
C GLY A 38 -16.30 26.23 29.01
N ALA A 39 -15.03 26.29 28.58
CA ALA A 39 -13.89 25.66 29.25
C ALA A 39 -13.31 26.50 30.41
N GLY A 40 -13.84 27.70 30.69
CA GLY A 40 -13.41 28.55 31.79
C GLY A 40 -12.38 29.64 31.44
N ILE A 41 -12.15 29.89 30.15
CA ILE A 41 -11.34 31.03 29.68
C ILE A 41 -12.19 32.31 29.75
N ASP A 42 -11.59 33.42 30.19
CA ASP A 42 -12.26 34.71 30.19
C ASP A 42 -12.70 35.11 28.76
N ALA A 43 -13.93 35.59 28.61
CA ALA A 43 -14.50 35.89 27.30
C ALA A 43 -13.76 37.00 26.55
N ALA A 44 -13.16 37.97 27.26
CA ALA A 44 -12.35 38.99 26.62
C ALA A 44 -10.98 38.44 26.19
N GLU A 45 -10.39 37.55 26.99
CA GLU A 45 -9.17 36.81 26.60
C GLU A 45 -9.38 35.93 25.38
N ALA A 46 -10.45 35.14 25.35
CA ALA A 46 -10.79 34.29 24.20
C ALA A 46 -10.97 35.09 22.91
N ARG A 47 -11.71 36.21 22.95
CA ARG A 47 -11.86 37.11 21.79
C ARG A 47 -10.54 37.71 21.33
N ARG A 48 -9.70 38.20 22.26
CA ARG A 48 -8.39 38.76 21.91
C ARG A 48 -7.51 37.74 21.20
N GLU A 49 -7.47 36.51 21.69
CA GLU A 49 -6.64 35.44 21.09
C GLU A 49 -7.19 35.02 19.71
N LEU A 50 -8.51 34.93 19.54
CA LEU A 50 -9.13 34.67 18.24
C LEU A 50 -8.89 35.80 17.23
N ASP A 51 -8.97 37.06 17.64
CA ASP A 51 -8.68 38.22 16.78
C ASP A 51 -7.20 38.25 16.37
N ALA A 52 -6.29 37.95 17.31
CA ALA A 52 -4.87 37.83 17.06
C ALA A 52 -4.57 36.68 16.07
N ALA A 53 -5.21 35.52 16.24
CA ALA A 53 -5.05 34.40 15.32
C ALA A 53 -5.54 34.74 13.91
N GLN A 54 -6.74 35.33 13.77
CA GLN A 54 -7.32 35.69 12.47
C GLN A 54 -6.49 36.71 11.68
N THR A 55 -5.78 37.61 12.39
CA THR A 55 -4.90 38.62 11.78
C THR A 55 -3.44 38.16 11.65
N SER A 56 -3.11 36.95 12.13
CA SER A 56 -1.76 36.42 12.12
C SER A 56 -1.24 36.17 10.70
N PRO A 57 -0.05 36.70 10.33
CA PRO A 57 0.56 36.40 9.03
C PRO A 57 0.94 34.92 8.89
N TYR A 58 1.21 34.21 9.99
CA TYR A 58 1.48 32.78 9.98
C TYR A 58 0.22 31.99 9.63
N LEU A 59 -0.93 32.32 10.24
CA LEU A 59 -2.20 31.66 9.94
C LEU A 59 -2.66 31.97 8.51
N ALA A 60 -2.45 33.19 8.04
CA ALA A 60 -2.68 33.56 6.64
C ALA A 60 -1.81 32.75 5.67
N GLY A 61 -0.54 32.53 6.02
CA GLY A 61 0.38 31.64 5.29
C GLY A 61 -0.10 30.19 5.26
N ALA A 62 -0.48 29.63 6.42
CA ALA A 62 -1.03 28.28 6.53
C ALA A 62 -2.32 28.11 5.73
N THR A 63 -3.21 29.12 5.76
CA THR A 63 -4.45 29.14 4.96
C THR A 63 -4.16 29.08 3.46
N ARG A 64 -3.11 29.77 2.98
CA ARG A 64 -2.68 29.68 1.57
C ARG A 64 -2.20 28.28 1.21
N LEU A 65 -1.47 27.59 2.11
CA LEU A 65 -1.05 26.21 1.92
C LEU A 65 -2.24 25.25 1.90
N LYS A 66 -3.18 25.39 2.86
CA LYS A 66 -4.45 24.64 2.88
C LYS A 66 -5.21 24.79 1.57
N ASN A 67 -5.33 26.02 1.05
CA ASN A 67 -6.02 26.26 -0.21
C ASN A 67 -5.29 25.68 -1.43
N ARG A 68 -3.96 25.55 -1.40
CA ARG A 68 -3.20 24.85 -2.44
C ARG A 68 -3.47 23.34 -2.38
N LEU A 69 -3.46 22.76 -1.18
CA LEU A 69 -3.78 21.35 -0.98
C LEU A 69 -5.22 21.04 -1.42
N ALA A 70 -6.19 21.86 -1.04
CA ALA A 70 -7.58 21.71 -1.46
C ALA A 70 -7.75 21.74 -3.00
N LYS A 71 -6.92 22.50 -3.72
CA LYS A 71 -6.89 22.48 -5.19
C LYS A 71 -6.29 21.19 -5.73
N HIS A 72 -5.27 20.63 -5.08
CA HIS A 72 -4.74 19.32 -5.45
C HIS A 72 -5.80 18.24 -5.25
N ASP A 73 -6.48 18.23 -4.11
CA ASP A 73 -7.56 17.29 -3.82
C ASP A 73 -8.73 17.41 -4.80
N TRP A 74 -9.08 18.64 -5.20
CA TRP A 74 -10.10 18.88 -6.22
C TRP A 74 -9.75 18.25 -7.58
N ILE A 75 -8.48 18.31 -8.01
CA ILE A 75 -8.03 17.61 -9.22
C ILE A 75 -8.16 16.09 -9.07
N LEU A 76 -7.83 15.54 -7.90
CA LEU A 76 -8.02 14.12 -7.62
C LEU A 76 -9.51 13.74 -7.61
N ASP A 77 -10.39 14.57 -7.05
CA ASP A 77 -11.84 14.38 -7.07
C ASP A 77 -12.41 14.39 -8.50
N ILE A 78 -11.86 15.21 -9.41
CA ILE A 78 -12.22 15.15 -10.83
C ILE A 78 -11.86 13.77 -11.40
N GLN A 79 -10.65 13.26 -11.16
CA GLN A 79 -10.25 11.94 -11.64
C GLN A 79 -11.14 10.83 -11.05
N ARG A 80 -11.44 10.88 -9.75
CA ARG A 80 -12.39 9.95 -9.10
C ARG A 80 -13.76 9.98 -9.77
N LYS A 81 -14.29 11.18 -10.04
CA LYS A 81 -15.60 11.35 -10.70
C LYS A 81 -15.59 10.78 -12.12
N LEU A 82 -14.53 11.03 -12.90
CA LEU A 82 -14.38 10.51 -14.26
C LEU A 82 -14.25 8.98 -14.28
N ASN A 83 -13.43 8.42 -13.38
CA ASN A 83 -13.23 6.97 -13.26
C ASN A 83 -14.52 6.20 -12.94
N ARG A 84 -15.49 6.84 -12.26
CA ARG A 84 -16.80 6.24 -11.94
C ARG A 84 -17.84 6.35 -13.05
N GLN A 85 -17.53 7.06 -14.15
CA GLN A 85 -18.47 7.14 -15.28
C GLN A 85 -18.63 5.79 -15.99
N PHE A 86 -17.70 4.86 -15.76
CA PHE A 86 -17.76 3.49 -16.26
C PHE A 86 -17.44 2.51 -15.13
N GLU A 87 -17.99 1.30 -15.23
CA GLU A 87 -17.61 0.22 -14.34
C GLU A 87 -16.17 -0.20 -14.68
N LEU A 88 -15.23 0.17 -13.81
CA LEU A 88 -13.86 -0.27 -13.96
C LEU A 88 -13.77 -1.76 -13.58
N GLN A 89 -13.11 -2.52 -14.44
CA GLN A 89 -12.73 -3.90 -14.18
C GLN A 89 -11.27 -4.09 -14.56
N VAL A 90 -10.61 -5.07 -13.94
CA VAL A 90 -9.24 -5.45 -14.34
C VAL A 90 -9.33 -6.26 -15.62
N GLU A 91 -9.03 -5.62 -16.74
CA GLU A 91 -9.09 -6.23 -18.06
C GLU A 91 -8.10 -7.41 -18.18
N ARG A 92 -8.49 -8.42 -18.96
CA ARG A 92 -7.63 -9.57 -19.30
C ARG A 92 -7.32 -9.56 -20.79
N HIS A 93 -6.03 -9.53 -21.12
CA HIS A 93 -5.57 -9.58 -22.50
C HIS A 93 -4.61 -10.74 -22.72
N HIS A 94 -4.89 -11.59 -23.71
CA HIS A 94 -4.00 -12.69 -24.08
C HIS A 94 -2.85 -12.18 -24.94
N LYS A 95 -1.61 -12.50 -24.54
CA LYS A 95 -0.37 -12.10 -25.24
C LYS A 95 -0.37 -10.64 -25.67
N LEU A 96 -0.60 -9.74 -24.71
CA LEU A 96 -0.71 -8.31 -24.93
C LEU A 96 0.62 -7.73 -25.46
N GLY A 97 0.70 -7.34 -26.72
CA GLY A 97 1.95 -6.83 -27.31
C GLY A 97 2.47 -5.54 -26.65
N ARG A 98 3.79 -5.32 -26.73
CA ARG A 98 4.52 -4.17 -26.15
C ARG A 98 3.87 -2.81 -26.36
N ASP A 99 3.62 -2.43 -27.61
CA ASP A 99 3.17 -1.07 -27.94
C ASP A 99 1.78 -0.78 -27.34
N ARG A 100 0.92 -1.80 -27.37
CA ARG A 100 -0.40 -1.72 -26.78
C ARG A 100 -0.31 -1.65 -25.26
N PHE A 101 0.49 -2.52 -24.64
CA PHE A 101 0.74 -2.49 -23.20
C PHE A 101 1.22 -1.11 -22.73
N TYR A 102 2.22 -0.55 -23.42
CA TYR A 102 2.78 0.75 -23.06
C TYR A 102 1.75 1.87 -23.13
N ARG A 103 1.08 2.00 -24.28
CA ARG A 103 0.17 3.11 -24.57
C ARG A 103 -1.12 3.06 -23.75
N GLU A 104 -1.66 1.87 -23.51
CA GLU A 104 -2.98 1.73 -22.88
C GLU A 104 -2.91 1.50 -21.38
N PHE A 105 -1.80 0.97 -20.85
CA PHE A 105 -1.70 0.54 -19.46
C PHE A 105 -0.52 1.15 -18.71
N TYR A 106 0.72 1.01 -19.23
CA TYR A 106 1.91 1.51 -18.53
C TYR A 106 1.89 3.04 -18.39
N SER A 107 1.72 3.76 -19.50
CA SER A 107 1.77 5.24 -19.51
C SER A 107 0.53 5.91 -18.91
N THR A 108 -0.56 5.16 -18.76
CA THR A 108 -1.84 5.65 -18.23
C THR A 108 -2.08 5.23 -16.78
N GLY A 109 -1.18 4.42 -16.20
CA GLY A 109 -1.30 3.92 -14.84
C GLY A 109 -2.49 2.99 -14.62
N ARG A 110 -2.86 2.17 -15.61
CA ARG A 110 -4.02 1.28 -15.54
C ARG A 110 -3.60 -0.18 -15.30
N PRO A 111 -4.15 -0.87 -14.29
CA PRO A 111 -3.84 -2.28 -14.06
C PRO A 111 -4.41 -3.15 -15.18
N VAL A 112 -3.73 -4.25 -15.48
CA VAL A 112 -4.15 -5.22 -16.49
C VAL A 112 -3.65 -6.62 -16.14
N ILE A 113 -4.45 -7.64 -16.42
CA ILE A 113 -4.02 -9.03 -16.37
C ILE A 113 -3.63 -9.48 -17.77
N ILE A 114 -2.44 -10.06 -17.89
CA ILE A 114 -1.89 -10.59 -19.13
C ILE A 114 -1.82 -12.11 -19.03
N THR A 115 -2.39 -12.81 -20.00
CA THR A 115 -2.37 -14.28 -20.07
C THR A 115 -1.48 -14.76 -21.22
N GLY A 116 -1.02 -16.02 -21.16
CA GLY A 116 -0.30 -16.66 -22.26
C GLY A 116 1.19 -16.28 -22.39
N MET A 117 1.69 -15.40 -21.52
CA MET A 117 3.09 -14.97 -21.53
C MET A 117 3.99 -15.86 -20.67
N LEU A 118 3.40 -16.73 -19.84
CA LEU A 118 4.13 -17.65 -18.96
C LEU A 118 4.12 -19.10 -19.48
N ASP A 119 3.39 -19.41 -20.57
CA ASP A 119 3.11 -20.77 -21.04
C ASP A 119 4.38 -21.62 -21.28
N ASP A 120 5.47 -20.97 -21.65
CA ASP A 120 6.73 -21.62 -21.99
C ASP A 120 7.78 -21.56 -20.88
N TRP A 121 7.44 -21.01 -19.70
CA TRP A 121 8.31 -21.04 -18.52
C TRP A 121 8.42 -22.46 -17.98
N PRO A 122 9.65 -23.00 -17.80
CA PRO A 122 9.83 -24.26 -17.10
C PRO A 122 9.19 -24.27 -15.70
N ALA A 123 9.13 -23.13 -15.02
CA ALA A 123 8.49 -22.97 -13.72
C ALA A 123 7.01 -23.41 -13.72
N MET A 124 6.26 -23.13 -14.79
CA MET A 124 4.84 -23.48 -14.90
C MET A 124 4.58 -24.99 -14.94
N GLN A 125 5.61 -25.78 -15.26
CA GLN A 125 5.51 -27.24 -15.32
C GLN A 125 6.20 -27.93 -14.14
N LYS A 126 7.32 -27.37 -13.67
CA LYS A 126 8.18 -28.00 -12.66
C LYS A 126 7.81 -27.62 -11.23
N TRP A 127 7.41 -26.37 -11.00
CA TRP A 127 7.37 -25.83 -9.64
C TRP A 127 6.13 -26.34 -8.89
N ASN A 128 6.40 -26.99 -7.77
CA ASN A 128 5.46 -27.38 -6.74
C ASN A 128 6.27 -27.58 -5.45
N LEU A 129 5.59 -27.88 -4.34
CA LEU A 129 6.25 -28.07 -3.04
C LEU A 129 7.27 -29.22 -3.09
N ASP A 130 6.97 -30.33 -3.77
CA ASP A 130 7.90 -31.47 -3.87
C ASP A 130 9.18 -31.11 -4.64
N TYR A 131 9.05 -30.37 -5.74
CA TYR A 131 10.20 -29.86 -6.49
C TYR A 131 11.06 -28.94 -5.65
N PHE A 132 10.43 -28.03 -4.89
CA PHE A 132 11.12 -27.11 -4.00
C PHE A 132 11.88 -27.85 -2.89
N ALA A 133 11.23 -28.79 -2.21
CA ALA A 133 11.86 -29.62 -1.18
C ALA A 133 13.01 -30.46 -1.75
N GLY A 134 12.81 -31.11 -2.90
CA GLY A 134 13.79 -32.01 -3.49
C GLY A 134 15.01 -31.32 -4.11
N LYS A 135 14.85 -30.12 -4.70
CA LYS A 135 15.95 -29.41 -5.36
C LYS A 135 16.66 -28.39 -4.49
N PHE A 136 15.93 -27.76 -3.57
CA PHE A 136 16.43 -26.61 -2.82
C PHE A 136 16.27 -26.79 -1.30
N GLY A 137 15.88 -27.97 -0.82
CA GLY A 137 15.54 -28.20 0.58
C GLY A 137 16.66 -27.85 1.58
N ASP A 138 17.92 -28.02 1.18
CA ASP A 138 19.10 -27.69 2.01
C ASP A 138 19.42 -26.20 2.07
N ALA A 139 18.85 -25.38 1.19
CA ALA A 139 19.13 -23.95 1.14
C ALA A 139 18.62 -23.25 2.41
N GLU A 140 19.42 -22.34 2.97
CA GLU A 140 18.99 -21.49 4.08
C GLU A 140 18.28 -20.24 3.55
N VAL A 141 17.03 -20.08 3.98
CA VAL A 141 16.16 -18.97 3.56
C VAL A 141 15.66 -18.18 4.76
N GLN A 142 15.29 -16.94 4.52
CA GLN A 142 14.64 -16.04 5.47
C GLN A 142 13.14 -15.97 5.19
N VAL A 143 12.34 -16.05 6.24
CA VAL A 143 10.87 -16.03 6.19
C VAL A 143 10.39 -15.11 7.31
N GLN A 144 9.30 -14.37 7.08
CA GLN A 144 8.62 -13.64 8.15
C GLN A 144 7.74 -14.60 8.96
N PHE A 145 7.82 -14.56 10.29
CA PHE A 145 7.05 -15.39 11.24
C PHE A 145 6.36 -14.53 12.30
N GLY A 146 5.36 -15.07 13.01
CA GLY A 146 4.71 -14.35 14.11
C GLY A 146 3.78 -13.22 13.65
N ARG A 147 3.43 -13.20 12.36
CA ARG A 147 2.66 -12.11 11.73
C ARG A 147 1.26 -11.95 12.34
N ASP A 148 0.64 -13.03 12.83
CA ASP A 148 -0.69 -12.96 13.45
C ASP A 148 -0.69 -12.26 14.82
N ARG A 149 0.50 -12.01 15.40
CA ARG A 149 0.67 -11.39 16.72
C ARG A 149 1.00 -9.89 16.65
N ASP A 150 1.19 -9.34 15.46
CA ASP A 150 1.56 -7.95 15.24
C ASP A 150 0.76 -7.36 14.08
N ALA A 151 -0.16 -6.43 14.34
CA ALA A 151 -0.96 -5.79 13.29
C ALA A 151 -0.12 -4.99 12.27
N GLN A 152 1.14 -4.67 12.59
CA GLN A 152 2.08 -3.93 11.74
C GLN A 152 3.20 -4.83 11.19
N TYR A 153 2.97 -6.13 11.04
CA TYR A 153 4.00 -7.10 10.64
C TYR A 153 4.77 -6.75 9.36
N GLU A 154 4.17 -6.11 8.35
CA GLU A 154 4.91 -5.69 7.14
C GLU A 154 5.87 -4.53 7.42
N ILE A 155 5.45 -3.57 8.24
CA ILE A 155 6.28 -2.43 8.63
C ILE A 155 7.41 -2.90 9.56
N ASN A 156 7.10 -3.81 10.48
CA ASN A 156 8.05 -4.41 11.42
C ASN A 156 8.75 -5.66 10.86
N SER A 157 8.77 -5.85 9.53
CA SER A 157 9.19 -7.11 8.88
C SER A 157 10.60 -7.58 9.24
N VAL A 158 11.50 -6.68 9.64
CA VAL A 158 12.84 -7.03 10.14
C VAL A 158 12.78 -7.84 11.44
N GLN A 159 11.85 -7.51 12.35
CA GLN A 159 11.71 -8.17 13.65
C GLN A 159 11.10 -9.58 13.52
N HIS A 160 10.28 -9.77 12.48
CA HIS A 160 9.62 -11.04 12.19
C HIS A 160 10.48 -12.00 11.38
N ARG A 161 11.69 -11.59 10.99
CA ARG A 161 12.56 -12.36 10.11
C ARG A 161 13.26 -13.48 10.85
N GLN A 162 13.12 -14.71 10.35
CA GLN A 162 13.83 -15.88 10.86
C GLN A 162 14.48 -16.66 9.72
N THR A 163 15.65 -17.24 9.97
CA THR A 163 16.35 -18.13 9.03
C THR A 163 15.99 -19.58 9.32
N MET A 164 15.74 -20.37 8.27
CA MET A 164 15.52 -21.82 8.37
C MET A 164 15.88 -22.52 7.06
N ARG A 165 15.94 -23.85 7.08
CA ARG A 165 16.08 -24.63 5.84
C ARG A 165 14.81 -24.53 5.02
N PHE A 166 14.97 -24.39 3.70
CA PHE A 166 13.84 -24.24 2.79
C PHE A 166 12.96 -25.50 2.76
N GLY A 167 13.55 -26.69 2.93
CA GLY A 167 12.79 -27.94 3.04
C GLY A 167 11.85 -27.94 4.25
N ASP A 168 12.33 -27.46 5.39
CA ASP A 168 11.52 -27.34 6.62
C ASP A 168 10.40 -26.30 6.43
N TYR A 169 10.68 -25.20 5.72
CA TYR A 169 9.67 -24.20 5.38
C TYR A 169 8.57 -24.75 4.46
N VAL A 170 8.98 -25.46 3.40
CA VAL A 170 8.06 -26.11 2.46
C VAL A 170 7.20 -27.17 3.15
N ALA A 171 7.80 -27.99 4.01
CA ALA A 171 7.06 -28.95 4.83
C ALA A 171 6.07 -28.25 5.78
N LYS A 172 6.44 -27.10 6.35
CA LYS A 172 5.53 -26.29 7.17
C LYS A 172 4.33 -25.80 6.36
N ILE A 173 4.55 -25.26 5.15
CA ILE A 173 3.48 -24.83 4.24
C ILE A 173 2.51 -25.97 3.94
N ALA A 174 3.04 -27.16 3.59
CA ALA A 174 2.23 -28.32 3.23
C ALA A 174 1.24 -28.75 4.33
N ASN A 175 1.59 -28.48 5.60
CA ASN A 175 0.81 -28.89 6.77
C ASN A 175 0.05 -27.73 7.45
N ALA A 176 0.13 -26.50 6.93
CA ALA A 176 -0.31 -25.29 7.63
C ALA A 176 -1.84 -25.07 7.63
N GLY A 177 -2.53 -25.57 6.60
CA GLY A 177 -3.89 -25.11 6.30
C GLY A 177 -3.91 -23.63 5.91
N ARG A 178 -4.88 -22.87 6.44
CA ARG A 178 -4.99 -21.41 6.24
C ARG A 178 -4.34 -20.67 7.41
N THR A 179 -3.35 -19.82 7.14
CA THR A 179 -2.69 -18.98 8.15
C THR A 179 -1.96 -17.80 7.49
N ASN A 180 -1.83 -16.68 8.20
CA ASN A 180 -0.96 -15.57 7.82
C ASN A 180 0.31 -15.52 8.68
N ASP A 181 0.48 -16.41 9.67
CA ASP A 181 1.55 -16.34 10.67
C ASP A 181 2.96 -16.37 10.08
N PHE A 182 3.14 -17.00 8.91
CA PHE A 182 4.41 -17.03 8.20
C PHE A 182 4.29 -16.86 6.69
N TYR A 183 5.24 -16.11 6.12
CA TYR A 183 5.26 -15.82 4.69
C TYR A 183 6.66 -15.44 4.19
N MET A 184 7.08 -15.96 3.03
CA MET A 184 8.27 -15.52 2.32
C MET A 184 7.90 -14.35 1.39
N THR A 185 8.54 -13.20 1.60
CA THR A 185 8.16 -11.92 0.97
C THR A 185 9.34 -11.24 0.25
N ALA A 186 9.06 -10.16 -0.49
CA ALA A 186 10.09 -9.31 -1.09
C ALA A 186 11.11 -8.74 -0.07
N ASN A 187 10.74 -8.57 1.20
CA ASN A 187 11.65 -8.05 2.23
C ASN A 187 12.79 -9.03 2.61
N ASN A 188 12.75 -10.26 2.10
CA ASN A 188 13.74 -11.32 2.34
C ASN A 188 14.68 -11.57 1.13
N THR A 189 14.60 -10.72 0.09
CA THR A 189 15.01 -11.10 -1.27
C THR A 189 16.50 -11.24 -1.48
N SER A 190 17.36 -10.41 -0.88
CA SER A 190 18.80 -10.46 -1.21
C SER A 190 19.46 -11.78 -0.81
N GLN A 191 19.11 -12.36 0.34
CA GLN A 191 19.60 -13.67 0.76
C GLN A 191 18.86 -14.79 0.03
N ASN A 192 17.52 -14.77 0.01
CA ASN A 192 16.72 -15.84 -0.60
C ASN A 192 16.99 -16.00 -2.09
N ARG A 193 17.19 -14.89 -2.81
CA ARG A 193 17.53 -14.90 -4.23
C ARG A 193 18.82 -15.65 -4.50
N ARG A 194 19.85 -15.42 -3.67
CA ARG A 194 21.15 -16.12 -3.75
C ARG A 194 20.99 -17.60 -3.37
N ALA A 195 20.31 -17.88 -2.26
CA ALA A 195 20.08 -19.23 -1.77
C ALA A 195 19.27 -20.09 -2.77
N LEU A 196 18.33 -19.47 -3.47
CA LEU A 196 17.43 -20.10 -4.44
C LEU A 196 17.81 -19.73 -5.89
N ALA A 197 19.10 -19.46 -6.17
CA ALA A 197 19.56 -18.97 -7.46
C ALA A 197 19.13 -19.85 -8.66
N GLY A 198 18.97 -21.16 -8.43
CA GLY A 198 18.54 -22.11 -9.46
C GLY A 198 17.10 -21.91 -9.95
N LEU A 199 16.21 -21.35 -9.12
CA LEU A 199 14.82 -21.07 -9.51
C LEU A 199 14.77 -20.07 -10.66
N TRP A 200 15.60 -19.03 -10.64
CA TRP A 200 15.56 -17.97 -11.65
C TRP A 200 15.88 -18.46 -13.07
N ARG A 201 16.50 -19.64 -13.22
CA ARG A 201 16.76 -20.27 -14.52
C ARG A 201 15.51 -20.94 -15.13
N ASP A 202 14.50 -21.21 -14.31
CA ASP A 202 13.21 -21.75 -14.75
C ASP A 202 12.23 -20.64 -15.20
N LEU A 203 12.65 -19.37 -15.15
CA LEU A 203 11.89 -18.22 -15.63
C LEU A 203 12.46 -17.76 -16.98
N LYS A 204 11.59 -17.38 -17.91
CA LYS A 204 12.01 -16.77 -19.17
C LYS A 204 11.78 -15.26 -19.14
N PRO A 205 12.68 -14.46 -19.76
CA PRO A 205 12.49 -13.01 -19.85
C PRO A 205 11.18 -12.67 -20.56
N LEU A 206 10.39 -11.76 -19.99
CA LEU A 206 9.21 -11.20 -20.64
C LEU A 206 9.63 -10.06 -21.57
N SER A 207 10.30 -10.43 -22.67
CA SER A 207 11.00 -9.48 -23.56
C SER A 207 10.12 -8.41 -24.22
N GLU A 208 8.80 -8.60 -24.26
CA GLU A 208 7.84 -7.56 -24.65
C GLU A 208 7.91 -6.35 -23.71
N TYR A 209 8.13 -6.57 -22.40
CA TYR A 209 7.93 -5.55 -21.36
C TYR A 209 9.18 -5.27 -20.53
N GLN A 210 10.06 -6.25 -20.37
CA GLN A 210 11.22 -6.20 -19.48
C GLN A 210 12.52 -5.88 -20.22
N ASP A 211 13.38 -5.10 -19.59
CA ASP A 211 14.75 -4.89 -20.02
C ASP A 211 15.67 -5.97 -19.43
N ALA A 212 16.39 -6.65 -20.30
CA ALA A 212 17.36 -7.67 -19.91
C ALA A 212 18.67 -7.07 -19.39
N GLY A 213 18.93 -5.78 -19.68
CA GLY A 213 20.10 -5.06 -19.19
C GLY A 213 19.90 -4.38 -17.83
N SER A 214 18.67 -4.37 -17.30
CA SER A 214 18.36 -3.74 -16.01
C SER A 214 19.07 -4.48 -14.86
N PRO A 215 19.65 -3.75 -13.89
CA PRO A 215 20.19 -4.34 -12.67
C PRO A 215 19.09 -4.77 -11.70
N ASP A 216 17.84 -4.39 -11.95
CA ASP A 216 16.72 -4.72 -11.09
C ASP A 216 16.33 -6.18 -11.24
N ASP A 217 16.18 -6.81 -10.09
CA ASP A 217 15.95 -8.23 -9.96
C ASP A 217 14.52 -8.54 -9.53
N GLY A 218 14.02 -9.72 -9.90
CA GLY A 218 12.72 -10.19 -9.44
C GLY A 218 12.71 -10.61 -7.96
N PHE A 219 11.52 -10.55 -7.36
CA PHE A 219 11.23 -10.98 -5.99
C PHE A 219 10.47 -12.30 -6.01
N PHE A 220 10.73 -13.17 -5.03
CA PHE A 220 10.11 -14.48 -4.91
C PHE A 220 9.19 -14.52 -3.70
N TRP A 221 7.94 -14.94 -3.92
CA TRP A 221 6.91 -15.02 -2.90
C TRP A 221 6.40 -16.44 -2.80
N LEU A 222 6.38 -17.00 -1.59
CA LEU A 222 5.87 -18.34 -1.34
C LEU A 222 5.23 -18.38 0.05
N GLY A 223 4.01 -18.87 0.14
CA GLY A 223 3.33 -19.01 1.43
C GLY A 223 2.12 -19.93 1.40
N PRO A 224 1.57 -20.25 2.57
CA PRO A 224 0.33 -21.00 2.68
C PRO A 224 -0.88 -20.19 2.19
N ALA A 225 -2.03 -20.85 2.12
CA ALA A 225 -3.30 -20.14 1.99
C ALA A 225 -3.52 -19.23 3.21
N GLY A 226 -4.19 -18.11 3.03
CA GLY A 226 -4.51 -17.15 4.08
C GLY A 226 -3.44 -16.08 4.33
N THR A 227 -2.32 -16.07 3.60
CA THR A 227 -1.34 -14.97 3.68
C THR A 227 -1.95 -13.65 3.24
N ILE A 228 -1.64 -12.57 3.96
CA ILE A 228 -2.18 -11.23 3.72
C ILE A 228 -1.05 -10.23 3.53
N THR A 229 -1.06 -9.52 2.41
CA THR A 229 -0.34 -8.25 2.29
C THR A 229 -1.36 -7.12 2.38
N PRO A 230 -1.30 -6.27 3.43
CA PRO A 230 -2.29 -5.22 3.69
C PRO A 230 -2.31 -4.17 2.59
N PHE A 231 -3.31 -3.27 2.62
CA PHE A 231 -3.37 -2.18 1.65
C PHE A 231 -2.12 -1.31 1.72
N HIS A 232 -1.43 -1.22 0.59
CA HIS A 232 -0.28 -0.34 0.39
C HIS A 232 -0.16 0.03 -1.08
N HIS A 233 0.69 0.98 -1.41
CA HIS A 233 1.13 1.18 -2.79
C HIS A 233 2.65 0.99 -2.91
N ASP A 234 3.09 0.67 -4.12
CA ASP A 234 4.51 0.59 -4.44
C ASP A 234 5.02 1.94 -4.97
N LEU A 235 6.34 2.12 -4.89
CA LEU A 235 7.05 3.27 -5.45
C LEU A 235 7.57 3.01 -6.88
N THR A 236 7.24 1.85 -7.43
CA THR A 236 7.59 1.43 -8.78
C THR A 236 6.38 0.72 -9.40
N ASN A 237 6.35 0.61 -10.74
CA ASN A 237 5.47 -0.35 -11.38
C ASN A 237 5.99 -1.76 -11.10
N ASN A 238 5.07 -2.72 -11.06
CA ASN A 238 5.38 -4.11 -10.74
C ASN A 238 4.61 -5.07 -11.66
N PHE A 239 5.24 -6.18 -12.03
CA PHE A 239 4.52 -7.36 -12.52
C PHE A 239 4.43 -8.39 -11.42
N MET A 240 3.24 -8.97 -11.24
CA MET A 240 3.03 -10.14 -10.39
C MET A 240 2.71 -11.34 -11.28
N ALA A 241 3.70 -12.17 -11.59
CA ALA A 241 3.54 -13.40 -12.36
C ALA A 241 3.18 -14.57 -11.42
N GLN A 242 1.96 -15.08 -11.54
CA GLN A 242 1.46 -16.14 -10.67
C GLN A 242 1.82 -17.52 -11.25
N VAL A 243 2.65 -18.28 -10.52
CA VAL A 243 3.14 -19.58 -11.00
C VAL A 243 2.19 -20.71 -10.60
N PHE A 244 1.80 -20.78 -9.33
CA PHE A 244 0.78 -21.72 -8.86
C PHE A 244 -0.01 -21.15 -7.68
N GLY A 245 -1.19 -21.72 -7.41
CA GLY A 245 -2.16 -21.18 -6.45
C GLY A 245 -2.77 -19.86 -6.93
N ARG A 246 -3.82 -19.42 -6.25
CA ARG A 246 -4.54 -18.18 -6.58
C ARG A 246 -4.35 -17.12 -5.51
N LYS A 247 -4.38 -15.86 -5.93
CA LYS A 247 -4.41 -14.69 -5.05
C LYS A 247 -5.63 -13.84 -5.37
N ARG A 248 -6.35 -13.41 -4.33
CA ARG A 248 -7.35 -12.34 -4.41
C ARG A 248 -6.61 -11.02 -4.28
N VAL A 249 -6.83 -10.12 -5.22
CA VAL A 249 -6.22 -8.79 -5.21
C VAL A 249 -7.32 -7.75 -5.25
N LEU A 250 -7.27 -6.82 -4.30
CA LEU A 250 -8.05 -5.59 -4.34
C LEU A 250 -7.15 -4.48 -4.85
N LEU A 251 -7.64 -3.65 -5.77
CA LEU A 251 -6.91 -2.56 -6.39
C LEU A 251 -7.72 -1.27 -6.24
N ILE A 252 -7.06 -0.20 -5.83
CA ILE A 252 -7.65 1.13 -5.71
C ILE A 252 -6.77 2.12 -6.49
N PRO A 253 -7.35 2.92 -7.41
CA PRO A 253 -6.58 3.88 -8.19
C PRO A 253 -5.78 4.87 -7.31
N PRO A 254 -4.59 5.32 -7.75
CA PRO A 254 -3.77 6.28 -7.00
C PRO A 254 -4.52 7.59 -6.66
N ALA A 255 -5.49 7.97 -7.51
CA ALA A 255 -6.32 9.14 -7.30
C ALA A 255 -7.13 9.08 -6.00
N GLU A 256 -7.33 7.91 -5.39
CA GLU A 256 -8.04 7.74 -4.11
C GLU A 256 -7.14 7.98 -2.88
N VAL A 257 -5.87 8.40 -3.04
CA VAL A 257 -4.89 8.60 -1.94
C VAL A 257 -5.44 9.36 -0.72
N ALA A 258 -6.25 10.40 -0.93
CA ALA A 258 -6.83 11.19 0.17
C ALA A 258 -7.94 10.46 0.94
N ARG A 259 -8.45 9.32 0.45
CA ARG A 259 -9.59 8.56 1.00
C ARG A 259 -9.23 7.18 1.54
N VAL A 260 -7.99 6.75 1.33
CA VAL A 260 -7.49 5.42 1.72
C VAL A 260 -6.67 5.44 3.01
N TYR A 261 -6.70 6.53 3.78
CA TYR A 261 -6.11 6.60 5.13
C TYR A 261 -4.64 6.16 5.16
N ASN A 262 -3.83 6.73 4.26
CA ASN A 262 -2.39 6.53 4.24
C ASN A 262 -1.78 7.15 5.50
N HIS A 263 -1.45 6.30 6.47
CA HIS A 263 -1.02 6.74 7.81
C HIS A 263 0.50 6.69 7.99
N ARG A 264 1.18 5.80 7.26
CA ARG A 264 2.62 5.58 7.42
C ARG A 264 3.23 5.08 6.12
N HIS A 265 4.29 5.75 5.67
CA HIS A 265 4.96 5.47 4.40
C HIS A 265 3.93 5.24 3.26
N CYS A 266 3.85 4.02 2.72
CA CYS A 266 2.94 3.64 1.65
C CYS A 266 1.76 2.78 2.12
N PHE A 267 1.54 2.64 3.42
CA PHE A 267 0.54 1.74 4.01
C PHE A 267 -0.74 2.46 4.43
N SER A 268 -1.84 1.72 4.36
CA SER A 268 -3.16 2.08 4.89
C SER A 268 -3.50 1.23 6.12
N GLU A 269 -4.24 1.80 7.07
CA GLU A 269 -4.82 1.02 8.19
C GLU A 269 -6.10 0.27 7.80
N VAL A 270 -6.62 0.51 6.59
CA VAL A 270 -7.85 -0.14 6.13
C VAL A 270 -7.58 -1.62 5.88
N ASP A 271 -8.42 -2.48 6.46
CA ASP A 271 -8.35 -3.92 6.23
C ASP A 271 -9.18 -4.32 5.00
N GLY A 272 -8.51 -4.78 3.94
CA GLY A 272 -9.16 -5.23 2.70
C GLY A 272 -9.99 -6.52 2.84
N ARG A 273 -9.87 -7.25 3.95
CA ARG A 273 -10.72 -8.41 4.24
C ARG A 273 -12.13 -7.97 4.65
N ASN A 274 -12.20 -6.89 5.43
CA ASN A 274 -13.44 -6.36 5.96
C ASN A 274 -13.26 -4.87 6.29
N ILE A 275 -13.69 -4.00 5.38
CA ILE A 275 -13.54 -2.56 5.54
C ILE A 275 -14.51 -2.05 6.60
N ASP A 276 -13.97 -1.57 7.73
CA ASP A 276 -14.74 -0.90 8.78
C ASP A 276 -15.13 0.53 8.33
N TYR A 277 -16.29 0.66 7.71
CA TYR A 277 -16.80 1.95 7.26
C TYR A 277 -17.29 2.89 8.38
N ALA A 278 -17.33 2.45 9.64
CA ALA A 278 -17.58 3.34 10.77
C ALA A 278 -16.28 4.06 11.16
N ARG A 279 -15.16 3.33 11.18
CA ARG A 279 -13.81 3.91 11.39
C ARG A 279 -13.29 4.65 10.14
N PHE A 280 -13.57 4.13 8.95
CA PHE A 280 -13.05 4.65 7.67
C PHE A 280 -14.19 5.08 6.72
N PRO A 281 -15.00 6.09 7.08
CA PRO A 281 -16.19 6.47 6.32
C PRO A 281 -15.89 6.88 4.86
N MET A 282 -14.73 7.44 4.57
CA MET A 282 -14.35 7.87 3.20
C MET A 282 -14.22 6.69 2.23
N MET A 283 -13.96 5.48 2.74
CA MET A 283 -13.88 4.26 1.93
C MET A 283 -15.22 3.84 1.32
N ARG A 284 -16.36 4.31 1.85
CA ARG A 284 -17.69 4.02 1.27
C ARG A 284 -17.80 4.53 -0.17
N ASP A 285 -17.14 5.64 -0.41
CA ASP A 285 -17.06 6.30 -1.69
C ASP A 285 -15.68 6.09 -2.31
N VAL A 286 -15.08 4.90 -2.22
CA VAL A 286 -13.84 4.55 -2.93
C VAL A 286 -14.14 3.40 -3.88
N GLN A 287 -13.68 3.52 -5.13
CA GLN A 287 -13.85 2.46 -6.11
C GLN A 287 -12.76 1.39 -5.89
N VAL A 288 -13.17 0.24 -5.35
CA VAL A 288 -12.29 -0.92 -5.14
C VAL A 288 -12.54 -1.93 -6.26
N LEU A 289 -11.50 -2.19 -7.07
CA LEU A 289 -11.53 -3.24 -8.09
C LEU A 289 -11.10 -4.54 -7.44
N GLU A 290 -11.73 -5.65 -7.79
CA GLU A 290 -11.35 -6.97 -7.31
C GLU A 290 -11.01 -7.88 -8.49
N CYS A 291 -9.92 -8.64 -8.36
CA CYS A 291 -9.61 -9.73 -9.28
C CYS A 291 -9.03 -10.93 -8.55
N ILE A 292 -9.23 -12.11 -9.13
CA ILE A 292 -8.45 -13.31 -8.78
C ILE A 292 -7.35 -13.46 -9.82
N LEU A 293 -6.11 -13.49 -9.34
CA LEU A 293 -4.92 -13.78 -10.12
C LEU A 293 -4.66 -15.29 -10.08
N ASN A 294 -4.72 -15.93 -11.25
CA ASN A 294 -4.63 -17.38 -11.43
C ASN A 294 -3.25 -17.80 -11.94
N PRO A 295 -2.87 -19.09 -11.78
CA PRO A 295 -1.65 -19.63 -12.39
C PRO A 295 -1.57 -19.33 -13.90
N GLY A 296 -0.41 -18.83 -14.35
CA GLY A 296 -0.18 -18.46 -15.74
C GLY A 296 -0.56 -17.02 -16.10
N GLU A 297 -1.17 -16.29 -15.16
CA GLU A 297 -1.51 -14.87 -15.31
C GLU A 297 -0.42 -13.95 -14.75
N ILE A 298 -0.26 -12.79 -15.38
CA ILE A 298 0.58 -11.69 -14.89
C ILE A 298 -0.34 -10.51 -14.59
N LEU A 299 -0.33 -10.00 -13.36
CA LEU A 299 -0.93 -8.70 -13.05
C LEU A 299 0.12 -7.60 -13.24
N PHE A 300 -0.18 -6.63 -14.10
CA PHE A 300 0.47 -5.32 -14.06
C PHE A 300 -0.13 -4.49 -12.95
N LEU A 301 0.70 -4.14 -11.98
CA LEU A 301 0.39 -3.26 -10.88
C LEU A 301 1.09 -1.92 -11.12
N PRO A 302 0.34 -0.87 -11.50
CA PRO A 302 0.91 0.45 -11.74
C PRO A 302 1.47 1.07 -10.46
N VAL A 303 2.51 1.89 -10.59
CA VAL A 303 3.07 2.68 -9.48
C VAL A 303 1.99 3.52 -8.79
N GLY A 304 2.03 3.58 -7.46
CA GLY A 304 1.04 4.30 -6.66
C GLY A 304 -0.35 3.66 -6.61
N CYS A 305 -0.59 2.54 -7.33
CA CYS A 305 -1.84 1.80 -7.23
C CYS A 305 -1.88 1.10 -5.88
N TRP A 306 -2.91 1.43 -5.10
CA TRP A 306 -3.16 0.82 -3.80
C TRP A 306 -3.62 -0.60 -4.02
N HIS A 307 -3.03 -1.54 -3.31
CA HIS A 307 -3.35 -2.94 -3.48
C HIS A 307 -3.28 -3.71 -2.17
N PHE A 308 -4.22 -4.64 -2.03
CA PHE A 308 -4.29 -5.61 -0.95
C PHE A 308 -4.28 -7.00 -1.59
N VAL A 309 -3.54 -7.93 -1.00
CA VAL A 309 -3.34 -9.27 -1.58
C VAL A 309 -3.62 -10.33 -0.53
N GLU A 310 -4.50 -11.27 -0.86
CA GLU A 310 -4.78 -12.46 -0.05
C GLU A 310 -4.44 -13.73 -0.83
N GLY A 311 -3.63 -14.60 -0.25
CA GLY A 311 -3.41 -15.95 -0.76
C GLY A 311 -4.65 -16.82 -0.57
N LEU A 312 -5.32 -17.23 -1.64
CA LEU A 312 -6.49 -18.10 -1.54
C LEU A 312 -6.10 -19.57 -1.37
N ASP A 313 -4.98 -19.95 -1.99
CA ASP A 313 -4.37 -21.28 -1.92
C ASP A 313 -2.91 -21.16 -1.44
N VAL A 314 -2.26 -22.31 -1.21
CA VAL A 314 -0.80 -22.35 -1.19
C VAL A 314 -0.30 -21.79 -2.53
N SER A 315 0.49 -20.73 -2.50
CA SER A 315 0.75 -19.94 -3.70
C SER A 315 2.20 -19.52 -3.84
N CYS A 316 2.65 -19.47 -5.09
CA CYS A 316 3.95 -18.98 -5.51
C CYS A 316 3.78 -17.91 -6.59
N THR A 317 4.35 -16.73 -6.33
CA THR A 317 4.35 -15.59 -7.25
C THR A 317 5.78 -15.13 -7.44
N VAL A 318 6.14 -14.77 -8.66
CA VAL A 318 7.36 -14.02 -8.93
C VAL A 318 6.96 -12.60 -9.30
N SER A 319 7.55 -11.61 -8.64
CA SER A 319 7.33 -10.21 -9.02
C SER A 319 8.57 -9.57 -9.62
N SER A 320 8.41 -8.54 -10.44
CA SER A 320 9.54 -7.91 -11.15
C SER A 320 9.26 -6.45 -11.47
N ILE A 321 10.32 -5.63 -11.43
CA ILE A 321 10.25 -4.17 -11.64
C ILE A 321 11.15 -3.69 -12.79
N ASN A 322 11.81 -4.61 -13.51
CA ASN A 322 12.78 -4.34 -14.57
C ASN A 322 12.12 -4.01 -15.92
N PHE A 323 11.24 -3.02 -15.96
CA PHE A 323 10.55 -2.61 -17.17
C PHE A 323 11.50 -1.95 -18.19
N ARG A 324 11.16 -2.04 -19.48
CA ARG A 324 11.88 -1.36 -20.58
C ARG A 324 11.73 0.16 -20.57
N TRP A 325 10.73 0.65 -19.86
CA TRP A 325 10.42 2.06 -19.73
C TRP A 325 10.87 2.55 -18.36
N ASP A 326 10.98 3.87 -18.22
CA ASP A 326 11.35 4.49 -16.96
C ASP A 326 10.42 4.04 -15.83
N ASN A 327 11.04 3.53 -14.77
CA ASN A 327 10.37 2.99 -13.60
C ASN A 327 10.93 3.56 -12.29
N ASP A 328 11.81 4.58 -12.34
CA ASP A 328 12.29 5.26 -11.13
C ASP A 328 11.36 6.41 -10.76
N PHE A 329 10.39 6.08 -9.90
CA PHE A 329 9.54 7.08 -9.23
C PHE A 329 9.97 7.32 -7.77
N THR A 330 11.07 6.71 -7.35
CA THR A 330 11.58 6.78 -5.97
C THR A 330 12.36 8.06 -5.73
N GLY A 331 13.07 8.55 -6.75
CA GLY A 331 13.96 9.72 -6.64
C GLY A 331 13.25 11.03 -6.23
N PHE A 332 11.93 11.11 -6.39
CA PHE A 332 11.12 12.24 -5.96
C PHE A 332 10.00 11.84 -4.98
N TYR A 333 10.08 10.64 -4.41
CA TYR A 333 9.20 10.26 -3.31
C TYR A 333 9.62 11.01 -2.03
N PRO A 334 8.69 11.66 -1.31
CA PRO A 334 9.02 12.44 -0.13
C PRO A 334 9.53 11.53 1.01
N GLY A 335 10.82 11.61 1.31
CA GLY A 335 11.54 10.63 2.14
C GLY A 335 11.24 10.59 3.65
N GLN A 336 10.35 11.46 4.17
CA GLN A 336 9.96 11.49 5.59
C GLN A 336 8.57 12.10 5.73
N LEU A 337 7.51 11.28 5.62
CA LEU A 337 6.13 11.69 5.89
C LEU A 337 5.40 10.69 6.82
N ASP A 338 6.15 10.05 7.73
CA ASP A 338 5.51 9.45 8.91
C ASP A 338 5.08 10.64 9.80
N TYR A 339 3.82 11.06 9.67
CA TYR A 339 3.18 12.03 10.57
C TYR A 339 2.18 11.31 11.48
#